data_AF-K0EN64-F1
#
_entry.id   AF-K0EN64-F1
#
_cell.length_a   1.000
_cell.length_b   1.000
_cell.length_c   1.000
_cell.angle_alpha   90.00
_cell.angle_beta   90.00
_cell.angle_gamma   90.00
#
_symmetry.space_group_name_H-M   'P 1'
#
loop_
_entity.id
_entity.type
_entity.pdbx_description
1 polymer ?
#
loop_
_entity_poly.entity_id
_entity_poly.type
_entity_poly.pdbx_seq_one_letter_code
_entity_poly.pdbx_strand_id
1 'polypeptide(L)'
;MSKRNLTIQLDEEVIAQAKLIAAHRGTSISALLAQQVRELAQDVDRYEYAKKLALQAMAEATGHGGTITWSRDELYDRGERRYS
;
A
#
# COMPACT_ATOMS: atom_id res chain seq x y z
N MET A 1 -7.37 -16.23 17.32
CA MET A 1 -8.36 -16.18 16.22
C MET A 1 -8.61 -17.60 15.71
N SER A 2 -9.85 -17.95 15.38
CA SER A 2 -10.19 -19.24 14.80
C SER A 2 -9.74 -19.31 13.34
N LYS A 3 -9.07 -20.41 12.96
CA LYS A 3 -8.71 -20.67 11.56
C LYS A 3 -9.86 -21.44 10.90
N ARG A 4 -10.16 -21.12 9.64
CA ARG A 4 -11.12 -21.86 8.81
C ARG A 4 -10.40 -22.37 7.56
N ASN A 5 -10.77 -23.55 7.09
CA ASN A 5 -10.21 -24.14 5.89
C ASN A 5 -10.87 -23.51 4.66
N LEU A 6 -10.07 -23.22 3.64
CA LEU A 6 -10.51 -22.74 2.33
C LEU A 6 -9.95 -23.69 1.27
N THR A 7 -10.83 -24.26 0.43
CA THR A 7 -10.43 -25.06 -0.72
C THR A 7 -10.35 -24.15 -1.94
N ILE A 8 -9.22 -24.21 -2.65
CA ILE A 8 -9.01 -23.47 -3.90
C ILE A 8 -8.61 -24.45 -5.00
N GLN A 9 -9.03 -24.16 -6.22
CA GLN A 9 -8.56 -24.87 -7.42
C GLN A 9 -7.50 -24.00 -8.07
N LEU A 10 -6.37 -24.62 -8.38
CA LEU A 10 -5.24 -23.99 -9.07
C LEU A 10 -4.76 -24.96 -10.15
N ASP A 11 -4.28 -24.42 -11.25
CA ASP A 11 -3.68 -25.22 -12.31
C ASP A 11 -2.41 -25.91 -11.80
N GLU A 12 -2.09 -27.06 -12.40
CA GLU A 12 -0.94 -27.88 -11.97
C GLU A 12 0.37 -27.11 -12.00
N GLU A 13 0.55 -26.25 -13.00
CA GLU A 13 1.71 -25.36 -13.11
C GLU A 13 1.83 -24.42 -11.91
N VAL A 14 0.71 -23.82 -11.49
CA VAL A 14 0.67 -22.90 -10.34
C VAL A 14 1.00 -23.65 -9.04
N ILE A 15 0.50 -24.89 -8.88
CA ILE A 15 0.83 -25.72 -7.72
C ILE A 15 2.33 -26.06 -7.70
N ALA A 16 2.92 -26.39 -8.85
CA ALA A 16 4.36 -26.69 -8.95
C ALA A 16 5.22 -25.47 -8.58
N GLN A 17 4.88 -24.29 -9.09
CA GLN A 17 5.55 -23.04 -8.75
C GLN A 17 5.40 -22.70 -7.25
N ALA A 18 4.20 -22.84 -6.69
CA ALA A 18 3.95 -22.60 -5.27
C ALA A 18 4.78 -23.53 -4.37
N LYS A 19 4.92 -24.81 -4.75
CA LYS A 19 5.80 -25.77 -4.05
C LYS A 19 7.26 -25.31 -4.05
N LEU A 20 7.79 -24.91 -5.21
CA LEU A 20 9.17 -24.46 -5.34
C LEU A 20 9.44 -23.22 -4.47
N ILE A 21 8.55 -22.23 -4.54
CA ILE A 21 8.66 -20.99 -3.75
C ILE A 21 8.56 -21.30 -2.26
N ALA A 22 7.60 -22.13 -1.85
CA ALA A 22 7.42 -22.51 -0.45
C ALA A 22 8.66 -23.24 0.10
N ALA A 23 9.22 -24.18 -0.67
CA ALA A 23 10.46 -24.89 -0.32
C ALA A 23 11.64 -23.92 -0.20
N HIS A 24 11.85 -23.03 -1.18
CA HIS A 24 12.92 -22.03 -1.15
C HIS A 24 12.80 -21.07 0.05
N ARG A 25 11.57 -20.73 0.47
CA ARG A 25 11.31 -19.86 1.63
C ARG A 25 11.25 -20.60 2.97
N GLY A 26 11.44 -21.92 3.01
CA GLY A 26 11.32 -22.72 4.22
C GLY A 26 9.92 -22.67 4.85
N THR A 27 8.87 -22.58 4.02
CA THR A 27 7.48 -22.45 4.47
C THR A 27 6.57 -23.48 3.80
N SER A 28 5.32 -23.59 4.25
CA SER A 28 4.31 -24.42 3.60
C SER A 28 3.55 -23.64 2.53
N ILE A 29 2.93 -24.34 1.57
CA ILE A 29 2.08 -23.70 0.55
C ILE A 29 0.94 -22.91 1.22
N SER A 30 0.29 -23.49 2.23
CA SER A 30 -0.79 -22.81 2.96
C SER A 30 -0.32 -21.54 3.66
N ALA A 31 0.89 -21.56 4.25
CA ALA A 31 1.47 -20.37 4.88
C ALA A 31 1.88 -19.31 3.85
N LEU A 32 2.42 -19.71 2.70
CA LEU A 32 2.73 -18.83 1.57
C LEU A 32 1.47 -18.11 1.07
N LEU A 33 0.40 -18.86 0.79
CA LEU A 33 -0.87 -18.30 0.33
C LEU A 33 -1.51 -17.38 1.38
N ALA A 34 -1.49 -17.78 2.65
CA ALA A 34 -2.00 -16.94 3.74
C ALA A 34 -1.19 -15.65 3.92
N GLN A 35 0.10 -15.66 3.61
CA GLN A 35 0.93 -14.45 3.58
C GLN A 35 0.54 -13.55 2.40
N GLN A 36 0.41 -14.12 1.20
CA GLN A 36 0.04 -13.35 0.01
C GLN A 36 -1.32 -12.66 0.15
N VAL A 37 -2.32 -13.34 0.73
CA VAL A 37 -3.64 -12.76 1.00
C VAL A 37 -3.54 -11.62 2.01
N ARG A 38 -2.69 -11.73 3.04
CA ARG A 38 -2.48 -10.66 4.01
C ARG A 38 -1.82 -9.43 3.39
N GLU A 39 -0.83 -9.63 2.52
CA GLU A 39 -0.17 -8.53 1.80
C GLU A 39 -1.19 -7.79 0.90
N LEU A 40 -1.99 -8.52 0.13
CA LEU A 40 -3.04 -7.93 -0.71
C LEU A 40 -4.08 -7.16 0.13
N ALA A 41 -4.48 -7.69 1.29
CA ALA A 41 -5.40 -7.00 2.19
C ALA A 41 -4.78 -5.72 2.77
N GLN A 42 -3.51 -5.77 3.17
CA GLN A 42 -2.78 -4.61 3.69
C GLN A 42 -2.63 -3.51 2.64
N ASP A 43 -2.39 -3.86 1.38
CA ASP A 43 -2.30 -2.90 0.28
C ASP A 43 -3.64 -2.20 0.03
N VAL A 44 -4.75 -2.95 0.08
CA VAL A 44 -6.12 -2.39 -0.01
C VAL A 44 -6.41 -1.46 1.18
N ASP A 45 -6.10 -1.89 2.40
CA ASP A 45 -6.31 -1.08 3.61
C ASP A 45 -5.48 0.20 3.57
N ARG A 46 -4.21 0.11 3.12
CA ARG A 46 -3.32 1.25 2.94
C ARG A 46 -3.85 2.22 1.89
N TYR A 47 -4.35 1.70 0.76
CA TYR A 47 -4.95 2.52 -0.29
C TYR A 47 -6.18 3.25 0.21
N GLU A 48 -7.13 2.55 0.87
CA GLU A 48 -8.35 3.18 1.39
C GLU A 48 -8.03 4.18 2.50
N TYR A 49 -7.04 3.90 3.35
CA TYR A 49 -6.57 4.86 4.34
C TYR A 49 -5.98 6.12 3.70
N ALA A 50 -5.08 5.97 2.72
CA ALA A 50 -4.48 7.10 1.99
C ALA A 50 -5.55 7.93 1.25
N LYS A 51 -6.51 7.26 0.61
CA LYS A 51 -7.66 7.89 -0.05
C LYS A 51 -8.50 8.68 0.95
N LYS A 52 -8.82 8.11 2.11
CA LYS A 52 -9.56 8.81 3.17
C LYS A 52 -8.81 10.06 3.63
N LEU A 53 -7.51 9.96 3.86
CA LEU A 53 -6.68 11.10 4.24
C LEU A 53 -6.67 12.19 3.15
N ALA A 54 -6.51 11.81 1.88
CA ALA A 54 -6.52 12.75 0.76
C ALA A 54 -7.87 13.47 0.64
N LEU A 55 -8.98 12.73 0.72
CA LEU A 55 -10.33 13.31 0.68
C LEU A 55 -10.60 14.23 1.87
N GLN A 56 -10.15 13.85 3.06
CA GLN A 56 -10.25 14.69 4.26
C GLN A 56 -9.43 15.98 4.09
N ALA A 57 -8.18 15.89 3.63
CA ALA A 57 -7.35 17.06 3.35
C ALA A 57 -7.96 17.97 2.29
N MET A 58 -8.60 17.42 1.26
CA MET A 58 -9.34 18.20 0.26
C MET A 58 -10.59 18.86 0.84
N ALA A 59 -11.32 18.19 1.72
CA ALA A 59 -12.51 18.74 2.38
C ALA A 59 -12.17 19.83 3.39
N GLU A 60 -11.02 19.70 4.08
CA GLU A 60 -10.50 20.66 5.06
C GLU A 60 -9.73 21.81 4.39
N ALA A 61 -9.30 21.64 3.13
CA ALA A 61 -8.62 22.68 2.39
C ALA A 61 -9.54 23.89 2.24
N THR A 62 -9.22 24.96 2.96
CA THR A 62 -9.79 26.26 2.69
C THR A 62 -9.27 26.73 1.34
N GLY A 63 -10.15 27.23 0.47
CA GLY A 63 -9.69 27.94 -0.71
C GLY A 63 -8.89 29.16 -0.24
N HIS A 64 -7.57 29.16 -0.43
CA HIS A 64 -6.70 30.28 -0.04
C HIS A 64 -6.82 31.43 -1.06
N GLY A 65 -8.05 31.74 -1.48
CA GLY A 65 -8.38 32.63 -2.59
C GLY A 65 -7.39 33.78 -2.74
N GLY A 66 -6.73 33.83 -3.89
CA GLY A 66 -5.64 34.76 -4.16
C GLY A 66 -4.92 34.38 -5.45
N THR A 67 -4.25 35.35 -6.05
CA THR A 67 -3.33 35.10 -7.16
C THR A 67 -2.10 34.39 -6.62
N ILE A 68 -1.67 33.30 -7.26
CA ILE A 68 -0.39 32.66 -6.94
C ILE A 68 0.72 33.67 -7.24
N THR A 69 1.36 34.21 -6.19
CA THR A 69 2.43 35.21 -6.32
C THR A 69 3.82 34.62 -6.21
N TRP A 70 3.96 33.36 -5.84
CA TRP A 70 5.24 32.69 -5.64
C TRP A 70 5.62 31.89 -6.89
N SER A 71 6.87 32.02 -7.32
CA SER A 71 7.49 31.12 -8.29
C SER A 71 7.95 29.81 -7.64
N ARG A 72 8.18 28.79 -8.46
CA ARG A 72 8.75 27.51 -8.02
C ARG A 72 10.08 27.71 -7.30
N ASP A 73 10.95 28.57 -7.84
CA ASP A 73 12.30 28.80 -7.31
C ASP A 73 12.25 29.49 -5.94
N GLU A 74 11.38 30.48 -5.74
CA GLU A 74 11.17 31.11 -4.43
C GLU A 74 10.68 30.12 -3.35
N LEU A 75 9.90 29.11 -3.73
CA LEU A 75 9.47 28.06 -2.81
C LEU A 75 10.63 27.12 -2.43
N TYR A 76 11.55 26.85 -3.36
CA TYR A 76 12.77 26.07 -3.07
C TYR A 76 13.65 26.80 -2.06
N ASP A 77 13.91 28.08 -2.26
CA ASP A 77 14.75 28.89 -1.36
C ASP A 77 14.14 29.03 0.04
N ARG A 78 12.80 29.01 0.16
CA ARG A 78 12.11 29.03 1.47
C ARG A 78 12.35 27.73 2.26
N GLY A 79 12.52 26.60 1.58
CA GLY A 79 12.79 25.30 2.19
C GLY A 79 14.13 25.29 2.93
N GLU A 80 15.19 25.83 2.33
CA GLU A 80 16.53 25.88 2.94
C GLU A 80 16.53 26.67 4.27
N ARG A 81 15.76 27.75 4.36
CA ARG A 81 15.66 28.55 5.60
C ARG A 81 14.94 27.84 6.76
N ARG A 82 14.19 26.76 6.50
CA ARG A 82 13.49 26.00 7.56
C ARG A 82 14.38 24.91 8.19
N TYR A 83 15.53 24.61 7.58
CA TYR A 83 16.47 23.59 8.01
C TYR A 83 17.86 24.14 8.39
N SER A 84 18.02 25.46 8.51
CA SER A 84 19.20 26.12 9.10
C SER A 84 18.95 26.49 10.56
#